data_AF-A0A937SE75-F1
#
_entry.id   AF-A0A937SE75-F1
#
_cell.length_a   1.000
_cell.length_b   1.000
_cell.length_c   1.000
_cell.angle_alpha   90.00
_cell.angle_beta   90.00
_cell.angle_gamma   90.00
#
_symmetry.space_group_name_H-M   'P 1'
#
loop_
_entity.id
_entity.type
_entity.pdbx_description
1 polymer ?
#
loop_
_entity_poly.entity_id
_entity_poly.type
_entity_poly.pdbx_seq_one_letter_code
_entity_poly.pdbx_strand_id
1 'polypeptide(L)'
;MLDWQQYIEIADKFQHKARYDDREDLKQEIIVRLAEADRANGHKPDNLSWAYRIASLTVAQYWHNYYYRLNGIDCGHCSNRQRKACKARELYSKCPRAVEIESLNKPIVLPDGNLTELGDLLADDNAIDLEAWQDAKTWLYRAPVRLVKIAYKKVSGLPLAKTEARYLQRYRRKALF
;
A
#
# COMPACT_ATOMS: atom_id res chain seq x y z
N MET A 1 36.97 -3.83 1.67
CA MET A 1 35.65 -4.08 2.28
C MET A 1 35.54 -3.06 3.39
N LEU A 2 34.53 -2.20 3.34
CA LEU A 2 34.31 -1.25 4.41
C LEU A 2 33.89 -2.02 5.67
N ASP A 3 34.37 -1.61 6.84
CA ASP A 3 33.95 -2.20 8.10
C ASP A 3 32.68 -1.51 8.67
N TRP A 4 32.13 -2.09 9.73
CA TRP A 4 30.96 -1.50 10.41
C TRP A 4 31.25 -0.10 10.97
N GLN A 5 32.49 0.17 11.38
CA GLN A 5 32.90 1.49 11.88
C GLN A 5 32.75 2.55 10.79
N GLN A 6 33.21 2.25 9.57
CA GLN A 6 33.10 3.13 8.41
C GLN A 6 31.65 3.35 7.98
N TYR A 7 30.80 2.33 8.06
CA TYR A 7 29.36 2.52 7.81
C TYR A 7 28.74 3.50 8.80
N ILE A 8 29.06 3.37 10.09
CA ILE A 8 28.58 4.27 11.14
C ILE A 8 29.08 5.69 10.88
N GLU A 9 30.36 5.90 10.59
CA GLU A 9 30.91 7.23 10.29
C GLU A 9 30.25 7.91 9.09
N ILE A 10 29.93 7.13 8.04
CA ILE A 10 29.23 7.65 6.86
C ILE A 10 27.77 7.99 7.22
N ALA A 11 27.07 7.11 7.92
CA ALA A 11 25.69 7.34 8.32
C ALA A 11 25.55 8.56 9.26
N ASP A 12 26.50 8.73 10.19
CA ASP A 12 26.52 9.83 11.14
C ASP A 12 26.63 11.20 10.44
N LYS A 13 27.37 11.26 9.32
CA LYS A 13 27.47 12.45 8.44
C LYS A 13 26.19 12.77 7.69
N PHE A 14 25.21 11.88 7.61
CA PHE A 14 23.99 12.07 6.82
C PHE A 14 22.72 12.13 7.66
N GLN A 15 22.71 11.56 8.87
CA GLN A 15 21.54 11.48 9.74
C GLN A 15 20.86 12.85 9.96
N HIS A 16 21.63 13.93 10.07
CA HIS A 16 21.11 15.27 10.34
C HIS A 16 20.28 15.87 9.19
N LYS A 17 20.28 15.22 8.02
CA LYS A 17 19.46 15.60 6.86
C LYS A 17 18.01 15.08 6.95
N ALA A 18 17.71 14.20 7.90
CA ALA A 18 16.35 13.84 8.27
C ALA A 18 15.77 14.81 9.32
N ARG A 19 14.46 14.69 9.58
CA ARG A 19 13.83 15.30 10.76
C ARG A 19 14.54 14.84 12.03
N TYR A 20 14.51 15.68 13.06
CA TYR A 20 15.17 15.42 14.34
C TYR A 20 14.80 14.05 14.93
N ASP A 21 13.51 13.72 14.93
CA ASP A 21 12.98 12.47 15.49
C ASP A 21 13.41 11.23 14.68
N ASP A 22 13.68 11.39 13.37
CA ASP A 22 13.97 10.30 12.44
C ASP A 22 15.49 10.13 12.19
N ARG A 23 16.36 10.86 12.91
CA ARG A 23 17.81 10.85 12.64
C ARG A 23 18.42 9.47 12.83
N GLU A 24 18.10 8.81 13.95
CA GLU A 24 18.61 7.48 14.26
C GLU A 24 18.04 6.43 13.29
N ASP A 25 16.78 6.56 12.89
CA ASP A 25 16.17 5.69 11.88
C ASP A 25 16.88 5.83 10.53
N LEU A 26 17.14 7.07 10.08
CA LEU A 26 17.89 7.31 8.84
C LEU A 26 19.33 6.77 8.94
N LYS A 27 19.99 6.95 10.09
CA LYS A 27 21.33 6.41 10.33
C LYS A 27 21.34 4.90 10.19
N GLN A 28 20.38 4.22 10.82
CA GLN A 28 20.26 2.77 10.77
C GLN A 28 19.92 2.29 9.35
N GLU A 29 19.02 2.96 8.65
CA GLU A 29 18.69 2.64 7.26
C GLU A 29 19.93 2.75 6.35
N ILE A 30 20.75 3.80 6.50
CA ILE A 30 21.99 3.94 5.72
C ILE A 30 22.95 2.76 6.01
N ILE A 31 23.14 2.38 7.27
CA ILE A 31 24.00 1.25 7.65
C ILE A 31 23.52 -0.05 7.01
N VAL A 32 22.21 -0.33 7.10
CA VAL A 32 21.61 -1.54 6.50
C VAL A 32 21.81 -1.56 4.99
N ARG A 33 21.56 -0.43 4.29
CA ARG A 33 21.74 -0.33 2.83
C ARG A 33 23.18 -0.56 2.39
N LEU A 34 24.15 -0.06 3.16
CA LEU A 34 25.56 -0.29 2.88
C LEU A 34 25.92 -1.78 3.04
N ALA A 35 25.43 -2.42 4.10
CA ALA A 35 25.65 -3.85 4.34
C ALA A 35 24.98 -4.74 3.29
N GLU A 36 23.77 -4.39 2.84
CA GLU A 36 23.08 -5.09 1.74
C GLU A 36 23.86 -4.97 0.42
N ALA A 37 24.36 -3.78 0.10
CA ALA A 37 25.17 -3.54 -1.10
C ALA A 37 26.49 -4.32 -1.07
N ASP A 38 27.13 -4.45 0.09
CA ASP A 38 28.36 -5.24 0.25
C ASP A 38 28.13 -6.75 0.12
N ARG A 39 26.96 -7.25 0.57
CA ARG A 39 26.55 -8.64 0.37
C ARG A 39 26.19 -8.97 -1.08
N ALA A 40 25.64 -8.02 -1.82
CA ALA A 40 25.25 -8.20 -3.22
C ALA A 40 26.50 -8.22 -4.12
N ASN A 41 26.92 -9.41 -4.54
CA ASN A 41 28.14 -9.73 -5.34
C ASN A 41 28.30 -9.05 -6.73
N GLY A 42 27.64 -7.92 -7.02
CA GLY A 42 27.73 -7.21 -8.31
C GLY A 42 28.64 -5.97 -8.29
N HIS A 43 28.56 -5.15 -7.25
CA HIS A 43 29.34 -3.91 -7.08
C HIS A 43 29.57 -3.66 -5.59
N LYS A 44 30.74 -4.03 -5.07
CA LYS A 44 31.08 -3.81 -3.66
C LYS A 44 31.18 -2.30 -3.39
N PRO A 45 30.74 -1.79 -2.24
CA PRO A 45 31.09 -0.45 -1.78
C PRO A 45 32.54 -0.45 -1.27
N ASP A 46 33.48 -0.87 -2.12
CA ASP A 46 34.92 -0.83 -1.85
C ASP A 46 35.49 0.59 -2.02
N ASN A 47 34.75 1.47 -2.70
CA ASN A 47 35.03 2.89 -2.82
C ASN A 47 34.10 3.73 -1.93
N LEU A 48 34.71 4.60 -1.12
CA LEU A 48 34.03 5.58 -0.27
C LEU A 48 33.00 6.44 -1.04
N SER A 49 33.28 6.75 -2.31
CA SER A 49 32.38 7.50 -3.20
C SER A 49 31.05 6.78 -3.43
N TRP A 50 31.09 5.46 -3.56
CA TRP A 50 29.88 4.63 -3.71
C TRP A 50 29.07 4.60 -2.43
N ALA A 51 29.74 4.43 -1.28
CA ALA A 51 29.08 4.46 0.01
C ALA A 51 28.41 5.82 0.30
N TYR A 52 29.07 6.93 -0.02
CA TYR A 52 28.45 8.26 0.04
C TYR A 52 27.26 8.42 -0.91
N ARG A 53 27.32 7.80 -2.09
CA ARG A 53 26.21 7.82 -3.05
C ARG A 53 25.01 7.02 -2.54
N ILE A 54 25.24 5.86 -1.93
CA ILE A 54 24.19 5.08 -1.25
C ILE A 54 23.57 5.95 -0.16
N ALA A 55 24.36 6.50 0.76
CA ALA A 55 23.86 7.36 1.83
C ALA A 55 23.05 8.56 1.30
N SER A 56 23.54 9.24 0.26
CA SER A 56 22.83 10.36 -0.37
C SER A 56 21.50 9.95 -1.01
N LEU A 57 21.44 8.77 -1.64
CA LEU A 57 20.22 8.25 -2.24
C LEU A 57 19.22 7.80 -1.16
N THR A 58 19.69 7.21 -0.07
CA THR A 58 18.85 6.87 1.09
C THR A 58 18.20 8.12 1.69
N VAL A 59 18.94 9.22 1.81
CA VAL A 59 18.36 10.51 2.25
C VAL A 59 17.31 11.02 1.27
N ALA A 60 17.56 10.94 -0.04
CA ALA A 60 16.56 11.34 -1.04
C ALA A 60 15.29 10.47 -0.94
N GLN A 61 15.46 9.16 -0.74
CA GLN A 61 14.36 8.21 -0.56
C GLN A 61 13.58 8.49 0.73
N TYR A 62 14.25 8.82 1.83
CA TYR A 62 13.61 9.24 3.08
C TYR A 62 12.65 10.41 2.83
N TRP A 63 13.12 11.46 2.14
CA TRP A 63 12.28 12.62 1.83
C TRP A 63 11.14 12.28 0.87
N HIS A 64 11.37 11.44 -0.15
CA HIS A 64 10.28 10.96 -1.01
C HIS A 64 9.21 10.20 -0.22
N ASN A 65 9.61 9.27 0.64
CA ASN A 65 8.69 8.50 1.48
C ASN A 65 7.94 9.41 2.46
N TYR A 66 8.61 10.39 3.05
CA TYR A 66 7.98 11.38 3.92
C TYR A 66 6.93 12.21 3.18
N TYR A 67 7.28 12.77 2.01
CA TYR A 67 6.34 13.53 1.18
C TYR A 67 5.15 12.68 0.74
N TYR A 68 5.37 11.43 0.35
CA TYR A 68 4.31 10.50 -0.02
C TYR A 68 3.35 10.23 1.15
N ARG A 69 3.88 9.98 2.36
CA ARG A 69 3.06 9.76 3.56
C ARG A 69 2.16 10.93 3.93
N LEU A 70 2.57 12.16 3.63
CA LEU A 70 1.78 13.36 3.94
C LEU A 70 0.85 13.79 2.79
N ASN A 71 1.23 13.53 1.55
CA ASN A 71 0.58 14.11 0.37
C ASN A 71 -0.04 13.07 -0.59
N GLY A 72 0.06 11.78 -0.27
CA GLY A 72 -0.39 10.66 -1.11
C GLY A 72 0.36 10.50 -2.43
N ILE A 73 1.32 11.39 -2.71
CA ILE A 73 2.11 11.41 -3.92
C ILE A 73 3.48 12.03 -3.67
N ASP A 74 4.47 11.57 -4.41
CA ASP A 74 5.80 12.18 -4.49
C ASP A 74 6.14 12.59 -5.94
N CYS A 75 7.29 13.24 -6.14
CA CYS A 75 7.74 13.60 -7.47
C CYS A 75 8.29 12.42 -8.29
N GLY A 76 8.55 11.26 -7.67
CA GLY A 76 8.93 10.02 -8.35
C GLY A 76 7.80 9.49 -9.24
N HIS A 77 6.55 9.70 -8.83
CA HIS A 77 5.34 9.39 -9.61
C HIS A 77 5.01 10.43 -10.71
N CYS A 78 5.89 11.41 -10.93
CA CYS A 78 5.74 12.43 -11.96
C CYS A 78 6.69 12.19 -13.15
N SER A 79 6.17 12.35 -14.36
CA SER A 79 6.96 12.33 -15.59
C SER A 79 8.00 13.45 -15.63
N ASN A 80 9.05 13.27 -16.44
CA ASN A 80 10.09 14.30 -16.63
C ASN A 80 9.51 15.63 -17.12
N ARG A 81 8.48 15.59 -17.99
CA ARG A 81 7.79 16.79 -18.48
C ARG A 81 7.10 17.55 -17.34
N GLN A 82 6.39 16.83 -16.46
CA GLN A 82 5.74 17.43 -15.29
C GLN A 82 6.74 18.03 -14.32
N ARG A 83 7.83 17.32 -14.01
CA ARG A 83 8.90 17.84 -13.13
C ARG A 83 9.56 19.10 -13.71
N LYS A 84 9.81 19.14 -15.02
CA LYS A 84 10.35 20.34 -15.69
C LYS A 84 9.38 21.52 -15.60
N ALA A 85 8.08 21.28 -15.78
CA ALA A 85 7.06 22.31 -15.62
C ALA A 85 6.96 22.82 -14.17
N CYS A 86 7.05 21.91 -13.18
CA CYS A 86 7.07 22.28 -11.77
C CYS A 86 8.32 23.12 -11.42
N LYS A 87 9.49 22.77 -11.97
CA LYS A 87 10.72 23.55 -11.82
C LYS A 87 10.59 24.95 -12.41
N ALA A 88 10.05 25.05 -13.62
CA ALA A 88 9.88 26.33 -14.31
C ALA A 88 8.90 27.28 -13.61
N ARG A 89 7.96 26.74 -12.84
CA ARG A 89 6.92 27.49 -12.12
C ARG A 89 7.10 27.49 -10.60
N GLU A 90 8.24 26.99 -10.11
CA GLU A 90 8.58 26.89 -8.68
C GLU A 90 7.50 26.20 -7.81
N LEU A 91 6.85 25.17 -8.35
CA LEU A 91 5.73 24.47 -7.70
C LEU A 91 6.18 23.35 -6.75
N TYR A 92 7.47 23.24 -6.41
CA TYR A 92 7.96 22.17 -5.54
C TYR A 92 7.37 22.25 -4.12
N SER A 93 7.16 23.45 -3.60
CA SER A 93 6.54 23.66 -2.28
C SER A 93 5.02 23.53 -2.30
N LYS A 94 4.38 23.60 -3.48
CA LYS A 94 2.93 23.54 -3.66
C LYS A 94 2.61 22.62 -4.84
N CYS A 95 2.73 21.32 -4.59
CA CYS A 95 2.49 20.31 -5.61
C CYS A 95 1.01 20.32 -6.04
N PRO A 96 0.69 20.51 -7.34
CA PRO A 96 -0.69 20.55 -7.81
C PRO A 96 -1.39 19.17 -7.80
N ARG A 97 -0.64 18.08 -7.58
CA ARG A 97 -1.18 16.72 -7.48
C ARG A 97 -1.26 16.21 -6.04
N ALA A 98 -0.68 16.95 -5.09
CA ALA A 98 -0.69 16.53 -3.70
C ALA A 98 -2.13 16.48 -3.18
N VAL A 99 -2.45 15.41 -2.48
CA VAL A 99 -3.69 15.24 -1.75
C VAL A 99 -3.31 15.23 -0.28
N GLU A 100 -3.90 16.12 0.51
CA GLU A 100 -3.62 16.13 1.95
C GLU A 100 -4.11 14.82 2.57
N ILE A 101 -3.19 14.08 3.20
CA ILE A 101 -3.55 12.89 3.97
C ILE A 101 -3.85 13.33 5.39
N GLU A 102 -5.05 12.98 5.85
CA GLU A 102 -5.51 13.26 7.20
C GLU A 102 -5.40 12.03 8.09
N SER A 103 -5.20 12.26 9.40
CA SER A 103 -5.17 11.19 10.38
C SER A 103 -6.57 10.62 10.60
N LEU A 104 -6.70 9.29 10.60
CA LEU A 104 -7.96 8.65 10.96
C LEU A 104 -8.36 8.91 12.42
N ASN A 105 -7.37 9.12 13.29
CA ASN A 105 -7.60 9.45 14.70
C ASN A 105 -7.87 10.95 14.92
N LYS A 106 -8.14 11.70 13.84
CA LYS A 106 -8.48 13.13 13.94
C LYS A 106 -9.82 13.28 14.66
N PRO A 107 -9.89 14.06 15.76
CA PRO A 107 -11.14 14.25 16.47
C PRO A 107 -12.09 15.12 15.63
N ILE A 108 -13.35 14.70 15.55
CA ILE A 108 -14.43 15.38 14.84
C ILE A 108 -15.58 15.63 15.82
N VAL A 109 -16.10 16.86 15.78
CA VAL A 109 -17.25 17.27 16.59
C VAL A 109 -18.53 16.96 15.82
N LEU A 110 -19.40 16.15 16.42
CA LEU A 110 -20.71 15.83 15.89
C LEU A 110 -21.74 16.93 16.22
N PRO A 111 -22.89 16.98 15.53
CA PRO A 111 -23.92 17.99 15.76
C PRO A 111 -24.50 18.01 17.20
N ASP A 112 -24.39 16.90 17.93
CA ASP A 112 -24.81 16.75 19.32
C ASP A 112 -23.76 17.22 20.34
N GLY A 113 -22.58 17.65 19.87
CA GLY A 113 -21.45 18.10 20.69
C GLY A 113 -20.53 16.98 21.16
N ASN A 114 -20.78 15.73 20.80
CA ASN A 114 -19.89 14.61 21.11
C ASN A 114 -18.67 14.58 20.18
N LEU A 115 -17.57 14.00 20.67
CA LEU A 115 -16.35 13.78 19.90
C LEU A 115 -16.32 12.34 19.37
N THR A 116 -15.97 12.20 18.09
CA THR A 116 -15.70 10.92 17.42
C THR A 116 -14.39 11.03 16.65
N GLU A 117 -13.82 9.92 16.21
CA GLU A 117 -12.66 9.94 15.31
C GLU A 117 -13.10 9.93 13.84
N LEU A 118 -12.29 10.49 12.94
CA LEU A 118 -12.55 10.48 11.50
C LEU A 118 -12.72 9.05 10.95
N GLY A 119 -11.93 8.10 11.47
CA GLY A 119 -12.01 6.70 11.09
C GLY A 119 -13.38 6.07 11.33
N ASP A 120 -14.05 6.42 12.43
CA ASP A 120 -15.36 5.86 12.80
C ASP A 120 -16.49 6.32 11.87
N LEU A 121 -16.28 7.42 11.13
CA LEU A 121 -17.25 7.99 10.20
C LEU A 121 -17.12 7.42 8.78
N LEU A 122 -16.06 6.67 8.49
CA LEU A 122 -15.85 6.07 7.18
C LEU A 122 -16.59 4.73 7.11
N ALA A 123 -17.48 4.59 6.14
CA ALA A 123 -18.15 3.32 5.89
C ALA A 123 -17.16 2.28 5.34
N ASP A 124 -17.27 1.04 5.81
CA ASP A 124 -16.54 -0.09 5.23
C ASP A 124 -17.32 -0.63 4.02
N ASP A 125 -16.86 -0.29 2.81
CA ASP A 125 -17.45 -0.76 1.55
C ASP A 125 -17.42 -2.29 1.39
N ASN A 126 -16.63 -3.00 2.22
CA ASN A 126 -16.57 -4.46 2.26
C ASN A 126 -17.30 -5.05 3.46
N ALA A 127 -18.08 -4.26 4.20
CA ALA A 127 -18.88 -4.76 5.31
C ALA A 127 -19.80 -5.90 4.82
N ILE A 128 -19.78 -7.01 5.56
CA ILE A 128 -20.65 -8.15 5.26
C ILE A 128 -22.09 -7.70 5.51
N ASP A 129 -22.90 -7.73 4.45
CA ASP A 129 -24.34 -7.61 4.57
C ASP A 129 -24.88 -8.86 5.27
N LEU A 130 -25.17 -8.73 6.57
CA LEU A 130 -25.64 -9.82 7.42
C LEU A 130 -27.00 -10.36 6.96
N GLU A 131 -27.88 -9.50 6.44
CA GLU A 131 -29.19 -9.88 5.95
C GLU A 131 -29.05 -10.69 4.66
N ALA A 132 -28.29 -10.17 3.70
CA ALA A 132 -27.99 -10.91 2.46
C ALA A 132 -27.28 -12.24 2.74
N TRP A 133 -26.39 -12.27 3.74
CA TRP A 133 -25.72 -13.51 4.15
C TRP A 133 -26.70 -14.52 4.75
N GLN A 134 -27.62 -14.08 5.62
CA GLN A 134 -28.64 -14.93 6.22
C GLN A 134 -29.63 -15.45 5.18
N ASP A 135 -30.02 -14.61 4.22
CA ASP A 135 -30.87 -14.99 3.10
C ASP A 135 -30.20 -16.03 2.19
N ALA A 136 -28.93 -15.81 1.85
CA ALA A 136 -28.14 -16.77 1.07
C ALA A 136 -28.05 -18.13 1.79
N LYS A 137 -27.83 -18.12 3.11
CA LYS A 137 -27.80 -19.34 3.93
C LYS A 137 -29.16 -20.04 3.95
N THR A 138 -30.24 -19.29 4.13
CA THR A 138 -31.62 -19.81 4.12
C THR A 138 -31.98 -20.40 2.76
N TRP A 139 -31.59 -19.74 1.67
CA TRP A 139 -31.75 -20.25 0.32
C TRP A 139 -30.99 -21.56 0.13
N LEU A 140 -29.72 -21.63 0.56
CA LEU A 140 -28.91 -22.85 0.46
C LEU A 140 -29.52 -24.04 1.23
N TYR A 141 -30.09 -23.82 2.41
CA TYR A 141 -30.78 -24.88 3.17
C TYR A 141 -32.01 -25.42 2.44
N ARG A 142 -32.76 -24.55 1.75
CA ARG A 142 -33.95 -24.95 0.98
C ARG A 142 -33.61 -25.46 -0.42
N ALA A 143 -32.38 -25.21 -0.90
CA ALA A 143 -31.96 -25.57 -2.23
C ALA A 143 -31.81 -27.09 -2.39
N PRO A 144 -32.12 -27.64 -3.57
CA PRO A 144 -31.86 -29.05 -3.85
C PRO A 144 -30.37 -29.38 -3.73
N VAL A 145 -30.02 -30.43 -3.00
CA VAL A 145 -28.63 -30.89 -2.77
C VAL A 145 -27.83 -31.01 -4.06
N ARG A 146 -28.46 -31.46 -5.15
CA ARG A 146 -27.82 -31.58 -6.47
C ARG A 146 -27.38 -30.23 -7.03
N LEU A 147 -28.16 -29.17 -6.81
CA LEU A 147 -27.82 -27.82 -7.25
C LEU A 147 -26.65 -27.26 -6.44
N VAL A 148 -26.63 -27.51 -5.13
CA VAL A 148 -25.52 -27.10 -4.23
C VAL A 148 -24.21 -27.77 -4.65
N LYS A 149 -24.21 -29.08 -4.95
CA LYS A 149 -23.03 -29.79 -5.46
C LYS A 149 -22.50 -29.22 -6.78
N ILE A 150 -23.40 -28.82 -7.68
CA ILE A 150 -23.03 -28.17 -8.95
C ILE A 150 -22.42 -26.78 -8.70
N ALA A 151 -23.00 -26.01 -7.78
CA ALA A 151 -22.47 -24.70 -7.39
C ALA A 151 -21.06 -24.81 -6.81
N TYR A 152 -20.83 -25.77 -5.89
CA TYR A 152 -19.51 -26.05 -5.33
C TYR A 152 -18.47 -26.33 -6.41
N LYS A 153 -18.77 -27.23 -7.37
CA LYS A 153 -17.88 -27.52 -8.50
C LYS A 153 -17.53 -26.27 -9.32
N LYS A 154 -18.50 -25.38 -9.56
CA LYS A 154 -18.25 -24.13 -10.28
C LYS A 154 -17.33 -23.18 -9.52
N VAL A 155 -17.55 -23.01 -8.22
CA VAL A 155 -16.70 -22.15 -7.38
C VAL A 155 -15.28 -22.71 -7.29
N SER A 156 -15.13 -24.03 -7.21
CA SER A 156 -13.83 -24.72 -7.21
C SER A 156 -13.18 -24.84 -8.60
N GLY A 157 -13.79 -24.31 -9.67
CA GLY A 157 -13.24 -24.39 -11.04
C GLY A 157 -13.26 -25.80 -11.66
N LEU A 158 -14.00 -26.75 -11.10
CA LEU A 158 -14.09 -28.12 -11.61
C LEU A 158 -15.05 -28.22 -12.81
N PRO A 159 -14.74 -29.07 -13.81
CA PRO A 159 -15.62 -29.25 -14.96
C PRO A 159 -16.95 -29.91 -14.56
N LEU A 160 -18.05 -29.42 -15.14
CA LEU A 160 -19.38 -29.98 -14.95
C LEU A 160 -19.63 -31.13 -15.92
N ALA A 161 -20.24 -32.21 -15.44
CA ALA A 161 -20.71 -33.29 -16.31
C ALA A 161 -21.88 -32.82 -17.20
N LYS A 162 -22.08 -33.46 -18.36
CA LYS A 162 -23.15 -33.13 -19.31
C LYS A 162 -24.56 -33.18 -18.68
N THR A 163 -24.76 -34.01 -17.65
CA THR A 163 -26.04 -34.12 -16.91
C THR A 163 -26.20 -33.00 -15.88
N GLU A 164 -25.11 -32.56 -15.24
CA GLU A 164 -25.08 -31.42 -14.32
C GLU A 164 -25.34 -30.11 -15.04
N ALA A 165 -24.72 -29.90 -16.20
CA ALA A 165 -24.94 -28.74 -17.06
C ALA A 165 -26.41 -28.62 -17.51
N ARG A 166 -27.01 -29.74 -17.95
CA ARG A 166 -28.44 -29.80 -18.31
C ARG A 166 -29.35 -29.49 -17.12
N TYR A 167 -29.03 -30.01 -15.94
CA TYR A 167 -29.80 -29.75 -14.72
C TYR A 167 -29.76 -28.27 -14.32
N LEU A 168 -28.57 -27.65 -14.36
CA LEU A 168 -28.38 -26.23 -14.09
C LEU A 168 -29.14 -25.35 -15.10
N GLN A 169 -29.09 -25.69 -16.39
CA GLN A 169 -29.81 -24.96 -17.45
C GLN A 169 -31.33 -24.96 -17.21
N ARG A 170 -31.90 -26.12 -16.83
CA ARG A 170 -33.33 -26.23 -16.50
C ARG A 170 -33.70 -25.34 -15.32
N TYR A 171 -32.87 -25.32 -14.26
CA TYR A 171 -33.10 -24.47 -13.09
C TYR A 171 -33.03 -22.97 -13.44
N ARG A 172 -32.06 -22.57 -14.27
CA ARG A 172 -31.95 -21.17 -14.75
C ARG A 172 -33.16 -20.73 -15.56
N ARG A 173 -33.68 -21.60 -16.44
CA ARG A 173 -34.92 -21.31 -17.19
C ARG A 173 -36.13 -21.16 -16.29
N LYS A 174 -36.22 -21.93 -15.20
CA LYS A 174 -37.33 -21.85 -14.24
C LYS A 174 -37.29 -20.58 -13.38
N ALA A 175 -36.12 -20.01 -13.12
CA ALA A 175 -35.96 -18.82 -12.29
C ALA A 175 -36.11 -17.48 -13.06
N LEU A 176 -36.17 -17.52 -14.39
CA LEU A 176 -36.37 -16.37 -15.27
C LEU A 176 -37.86 -16.07 -15.54
N PHE A 177 -38.76 -16.87 -14.95
CA PHE A 177 -40.22 -16.74 -14.96
C PHE A 177 -40.71 -16.80 -13.51
#